data_AF-A0A7W1CW98-F1
#
_entry.id   AF-A0A7W1CW98-F1
#
_cell.length_a   1.000
_cell.length_b   1.000
_cell.length_c   1.000
_cell.angle_alpha   90.00
_cell.angle_beta   90.00
_cell.angle_gamma   90.00
#
_symmetry.space_group_name_H-M   'P 1'
#
loop_
_entity.id
_entity.type
_entity.pdbx_description
1 polymer ?
#
loop_
_entity_poly.entity_id
_entity_poly.type
_entity_poly.pdbx_seq_one_letter_code
_entity_poly.pdbx_strand_id
1 'polypeptide(L)' 'RRELEDAKKEFENLLANELPKLNEQLKTKGQPEIAPPPAKVAFDESESGTGGGIGSGAINRDSPSSAVSLPANFRLVR' A
#
# COMPACT_ATOMS: atom_id res chain seq x y z
N ARG A 1 -0.47 25.46 1.12
CA ARG A 1 -1.37 25.15 -0.03
C ARG A 1 -0.64 24.95 -1.36
N ARG A 2 0.61 25.41 -1.54
CA ARG A 2 1.39 25.15 -2.77
C ARG A 2 1.85 23.69 -2.90
N GLU A 3 2.24 23.08 -1.78
CA GLU A 3 2.70 21.69 -1.71
C GLU A 3 1.72 20.67 -2.30
N LEU A 4 0.41 20.90 -2.13
CA LEU A 4 -0.60 20.00 -2.70
C LEU A 4 -0.65 20.06 -4.22
N GLU A 5 -0.53 21.27 -4.80
CA GLU A 5 -0.49 21.44 -6.25
C GLU A 5 0.81 20.89 -6.83
N ASP A 6 1.93 21.08 -6.13
CA ASP A 6 3.22 20.52 -6.53
C ASP A 6 3.20 18.98 -6.49
N ALA A 7 2.70 18.39 -5.40
CA ALA A 7 2.53 16.94 -5.25
C ALA A 7 1.58 16.36 -6.30
N LYS A 8 0.47 17.07 -6.58
CA LYS A 8 -0.46 16.67 -7.64
C LYS A 8 0.24 16.67 -8.99
N LYS A 9 1.01 17.71 -9.32
CA LYS A 9 1.75 17.79 -10.57
C LYS A 9 2.79 16.67 -10.71
N GLU A 10 3.51 16.36 -9.64
CA GLU A 10 4.47 15.26 -9.63
C GLU A 10 3.78 13.91 -9.85
N PHE A 11 2.62 13.69 -9.21
CA PHE A 11 1.82 12.50 -9.40
C PHE A 11 1.31 12.34 -10.84
N GLU A 12 0.79 13.41 -11.45
CA GLU A 12 0.39 13.39 -12.87
C GLU A 12 1.57 13.05 -13.79
N ASN A 13 2.77 13.54 -13.48
CA ASN A 13 3.98 13.20 -14.22
C ASN A 13 4.35 11.71 -14.09
N LEU A 14 4.23 11.13 -12.90
CA LEU A 14 4.44 9.70 -12.68
C LEU A 14 3.47 8.86 -13.50
N LEU A 15 2.19 9.24 -13.55
CA LEU A 15 1.17 8.51 -14.33
C LEU A 15 1.40 8.62 -15.83
N ALA A 16 1.79 9.81 -16.32
CA ALA A 16 1.94 10.05 -17.75
C ALA A 16 3.23 9.48 -18.34
N ASN A 17 4.34 9.51 -17.59
CA ASN A 17 5.67 9.25 -18.14
C ASN A 17 6.35 8.02 -17.53
N GLU A 18 6.41 7.96 -16.19
CA GLU A 18 7.18 6.91 -15.52
C GLU A 18 6.44 5.57 -15.47
N LEU A 19 5.11 5.58 -15.30
CA LEU A 19 4.29 4.36 -15.27
C LEU A 19 4.33 3.59 -16.61
N PRO A 20 4.17 4.21 -17.79
CA PRO A 20 4.34 3.51 -19.06
C PRO A 20 5.72 2.88 -19.24
N LYS A 21 6.78 3.64 -18.92
CA LYS A 21 8.16 3.16 -19.00
C LYS A 21 8.40 1.97 -18.08
N LEU A 22 7.83 1.98 -16.88
CA LEU A 22 7.89 0.85 -15.96
C LEU A 22 7.12 -0.36 -16.52
N ASN A 23 5.94 -0.16 -17.10
CA ASN A 23 5.16 -1.24 -17.71
C ASN A 23 5.89 -1.89 -18.90
N GLU A 24 6.63 -1.13 -19.70
CA GLU A 24 7.52 -1.70 -20.72
C GLU A 24 8.60 -2.60 -20.12
N GLN A 25 9.22 -2.17 -19.02
CA GLN A 25 10.20 -2.99 -18.31
C GLN A 25 9.57 -4.26 -17.72
N LEU A 26 8.35 -4.17 -17.17
CA LEU A 26 7.63 -5.33 -16.64
C LEU A 26 7.28 -6.34 -17.74
N LYS A 27 6.88 -5.87 -18.93
CA LYS A 27 6.65 -6.73 -20.11
C LYS A 27 7.88 -7.55 -20.47
N THR A 28 9.05 -6.92 -20.50
CA THR A 28 10.31 -7.65 -20.79
C THR A 28 10.65 -8.71 -19.75
N LYS A 29 10.16 -8.54 -18.52
CA LYS A 29 10.31 -9.50 -17.42
C LYS A 29 9.18 -10.52 -17.35
N GLY A 30 8.22 -10.48 -18.28
CA GLY A 30 7.03 -11.34 -18.27
C GLY A 30 6.09 -11.05 -17.09
N GLN A 31 6.18 -9.87 -16.48
CA GLN A 31 5.33 -9.44 -15.37
C GLN A 31 4.12 -8.66 -15.90
N PRO A 32 2.97 -8.72 -15.20
CA PRO A 32 1.79 -7.97 -15.57
C PRO A 32 2.02 -6.46 -15.46
N GLU A 33 1.30 -5.70 -16.27
CA GLU A 33 1.32 -4.24 -16.23
C GLU A 33 0.65 -3.72 -14.96
N ILE A 34 1.15 -2.58 -14.47
CA ILE A 34 0.53 -1.82 -13.40
C ILE A 34 -0.53 -0.91 -14.01
N ALA A 35 -1.78 -1.09 -13.60
CA ALA A 35 -2.88 -0.22 -14.01
C ALA A 35 -2.78 1.15 -13.32
N PRO A 36 -3.18 2.23 -14.00
CA PRO A 36 -3.26 3.54 -13.37
C PRO A 36 -4.30 3.53 -12.24
N PRO A 37 -4.08 4.31 -11.18
CA PRO A 37 -5.00 4.40 -10.06
C PRO A 37 -6.34 5.01 -10.49
N PRO A 38 -7.44 4.65 -9.81
CA PRO A 38 -8.76 5.25 -10.08
C PRO A 38 -8.75 6.77 -9.89
N ALA A 39 -9.39 7.49 -10.82
CA ALA A 39 -9.48 8.96 -10.76
C ALA A 39 -10.26 9.50 -9.56
N LYS A 40 -11.07 8.65 -8.91
CA LYS A 40 -11.83 8.97 -7.71
C LYS A 40 -11.58 7.89 -6.67
N VAL A 41 -10.89 8.24 -5.60
CA VAL A 41 -10.88 7.45 -4.37
C VAL A 41 -12.11 7.88 -3.59
N ALA A 42 -13.04 6.96 -3.35
CA ALA A 42 -14.14 7.24 -2.44
C ALA A 42 -13.53 7.46 -1.04
N PHE A 43 -13.62 8.69 -0.54
CA PHE A 43 -13.34 8.97 0.85
C PHE A 43 -14.59 8.58 1.63
N ASP A 44 -14.66 7.33 2.07
CA ASP A 44 -15.60 6.99 3.13
C ASP A 44 -15.11 7.71 4.39
N GLU A 45 -15.90 8.67 4.87
CA GLU A 45 -15.63 9.47 6.08
C GLU A 45 -15.85 8.62 7.35
N SER A 46 -15.22 7.44 7.39
CA SER A 46 -15.15 6.58 8.56
C SER A 46 -13.69 6.54 9.03
N GLU A 47 -13.41 7.43 9.98
CA GLU A 47 -12.23 7.50 10.83
C GLU A 47 -10.87 7.57 10.14
N SER A 48 -10.21 8.72 10.36
CA SER A 48 -8.76 8.83 10.38
C SER A 48 -8.20 7.90 11.49
N GLY A 49 -8.15 6.61 11.19
CA GLY A 49 -7.44 5.59 11.95
C GLY A 49 -6.05 5.44 11.37
N THR A 50 -5.06 5.77 12.17
CA THR A 50 -3.64 5.45 11.97
C THR A 50 -3.45 4.07 11.34
N GLY A 51 -2.50 3.96 10.41
CA GLY A 51 -2.24 2.76 9.62
C GLY A 51 -2.33 1.44 10.40
N GLY A 52 -3.05 0.49 9.82
CA GLY A 52 -3.19 -0.84 10.38
C GLY A 52 -4.40 -1.54 9.77
N GLY A 53 -4.16 -2.28 8.68
CA GLY A 53 -5.14 -3.28 8.27
C GLY A 53 -5.34 -4.27 9.40
N ILE A 54 -6.48 -4.20 10.08
CA ILE A 54 -6.97 -5.26 10.97
C ILE A 54 -8.47 -5.34 10.73
N GLY A 55 -8.85 -6.24 9.83
CA GLY A 55 -10.22 -6.70 9.74
C GLY A 55 -10.64 -7.35 11.05
N SER A 56 -11.78 -6.90 11.55
CA SER A 56 -12.75 -7.61 12.38
C SER A 56 -12.20 -8.61 13.41
N GLY A 57 -12.02 -8.12 14.63
CA GLY A 57 -11.95 -8.97 15.81
C GLY A 57 -12.03 -8.11 17.06
N ALA A 58 -13.12 -8.23 17.82
CA ALA A 58 -13.30 -7.57 19.10
C ALA A 58 -12.12 -7.90 20.03
N ILE A 59 -11.21 -6.95 20.22
CA ILE A 59 -10.10 -7.10 21.17
C ILE A 59 -10.61 -6.85 22.60
N ASN A 60 -11.05 -7.93 23.25
CA ASN A 60 -11.05 -7.97 24.70
C ASN A 60 -9.59 -7.89 25.18
N ARG A 61 -9.26 -6.80 25.89
CA ARG A 61 -7.89 -6.34 26.19
C ARG A 61 -7.17 -7.11 27.31
N ASP A 62 -7.65 -8.27 27.76
CA ASP A 62 -7.08 -8.94 28.94
C ASP A 62 -6.72 -10.43 28.72
N SER A 63 -5.93 -10.75 27.69
CA SER A 63 -5.33 -12.10 27.61
C SER A 63 -3.88 -12.08 27.06
N PRO A 64 -2.86 -12.33 27.89
CA PRO A 64 -1.47 -12.29 27.48
C PRO A 64 -1.02 -13.64 26.90
N SER A 65 -1.50 -14.00 25.71
CA SER A 65 -0.84 -15.03 24.90
C SER A 65 -1.40 -15.07 23.48
N SER A 66 -0.93 -14.17 22.61
CA SER A 66 -1.00 -14.40 21.17
C SER A 66 0.36 -14.86 20.71
N ALA A 67 0.55 -16.18 20.72
CA ALA A 67 1.67 -16.85 20.09
C ALA A 67 1.80 -16.34 18.65
N VAL A 68 2.85 -15.55 18.39
CA VAL A 68 3.19 -15.12 17.04
C VAL A 68 3.68 -16.36 16.29
N SER A 69 2.86 -16.90 15.38
CA SER A 69 3.26 -18.03 14.53
C SER A 69 4.27 -17.55 13.50
N LEU A 70 5.55 -17.87 13.72
CA LEU A 70 6.60 -17.55 12.77
C LEU A 70 6.58 -18.53 11.59
N PRO A 71 6.80 -18.05 10.35
CA PRO A 71 6.96 -18.92 9.19
C PRO A 71 8.11 -19.91 9.38
N ALA A 72 8.02 -21.09 8.78
CA ALA A 72 9.02 -22.17 8.92
C ALA A 72 10.47 -21.78 8.55
N ASN A 73 10.65 -20.66 7.85
CA ASN A 73 11.95 -20.16 7.39
C ASN A 73 12.54 -19.08 8.30
N PHE A 74 11.88 -18.70 9.40
CA PHE A 74 12.41 -17.68 10.29
C PHE A 74 13.57 -18.26 11.11
N ARG A 75 14.77 -17.71 10.93
CA ARG A 75 15.94 -18.03 11.75
C ARG A 75 16.31 -16.82 12.57
N LEU A 76 16.33 -16.99 13.89
CA LEU A 76 16.86 -15.98 14.80
C LEU A 76 18.39 -15.96 14.65
N VAL A 77 18.93 -14.87 14.14
CA VAL A 77 20.38 -14.63 14.13
C VAL A 77 20.74 -14.04 15.51
N ARG A 78 21.60 -14.72 16.25
CA ARG A 78 22.11 -14.28 17.55
C ARG A 78 23.51 -13.73 17.40
#